data_AF-A0A9D5KCP9-F1
#
_entry.id   AF-A0A9D5KCP9-F1
#
_cell.length_a   1.000
_cell.length_b   1.000
_cell.length_c   1.000
_cell.angle_alpha   90.00
_cell.angle_beta   90.00
_cell.angle_gamma   90.00
#
_symmetry.space_group_name_H-M   'P 1'
#
loop_
_entity.id
_entity.type
_entity.pdbx_description
1 polymer ?
#
loop_
_entity_poly.entity_id
_entity_poly.type
_entity_poly.pdbx_seq_one_letter_code
_entity_poly.pdbx_strand_id
1 'polypeptide(L)'
;MNEDLRERIHHFSDEFLVEQYTRNREEYTDEALAAMKEELAGRHLDPQGPGEPGQPEAPARRLSREDFVPFEHDFSHVDLLLAQTVLREHHIPFYVDIPMTSSVLPLETSMSEQYTIHVLKERLEDARQVLGEHFTHTESGYRRKDLGTKDQLRSFNFHEVVFTEKELEEPVDVSFSANEKRLILKYVDRLVAEADNVEQKRDSVLFYYDNLEEVRDALSGPESGNLIRSDLLAILEVLQVYCEDDDFPQELESVAEGILRFLSQM
;
A
#
# COMPACT_ATOMS: atom_id res chain seq x y z
N MET A 1 -43.11 8.91 -21.61
CA MET A 1 -42.40 7.62 -21.64
C MET A 1 -41.00 7.89 -22.14
N ASN A 2 -40.03 7.84 -21.24
CA ASN A 2 -38.64 8.18 -21.52
C ASN A 2 -37.95 6.93 -22.12
N GLU A 3 -37.72 6.90 -23.44
CA GLU A 3 -37.12 5.76 -24.13
C GLU A 3 -35.74 5.38 -23.55
N ASP A 4 -34.95 6.39 -23.16
CA ASP A 4 -33.66 6.23 -22.47
C ASP A 4 -33.75 5.41 -21.18
N LEU A 5 -34.84 5.55 -20.42
CA LEU A 5 -35.00 4.83 -19.15
C LEU A 5 -35.18 3.34 -19.38
N ARG A 6 -36.00 2.98 -20.39
CA ARG A 6 -36.24 1.58 -20.77
C ARG A 6 -34.99 0.94 -21.33
N GLU A 7 -34.25 1.66 -22.18
CA GLU A 7 -33.01 1.17 -22.75
C GLU A 7 -31.95 0.90 -21.67
N ARG A 8 -31.83 1.77 -20.66
CA ARG A 8 -30.92 1.55 -19.53
C ARG A 8 -31.32 0.34 -18.68
N ILE A 9 -32.61 0.17 -18.39
CA ILE A 9 -33.13 -0.98 -17.64
C ILE A 9 -32.90 -2.28 -18.41
N HIS A 10 -33.01 -2.26 -19.74
CA HIS A 10 -32.74 -3.42 -20.59
C HIS A 10 -31.27 -3.87 -20.54
N HIS A 11 -30.32 -2.98 -20.23
CA HIS A 11 -28.92 -3.33 -20.08
C HIS A 11 -28.54 -3.87 -18.69
N PHE A 12 -29.48 -3.91 -17.74
CA PHE A 12 -29.20 -4.48 -16.42
C PHE A 12 -29.03 -5.99 -16.50
N SER A 13 -28.08 -6.51 -15.73
CA SER A 13 -27.99 -7.95 -15.49
C SER A 13 -29.21 -8.41 -14.69
N ASP A 14 -29.58 -9.68 -14.84
CA ASP A 14 -30.79 -10.23 -14.21
C ASP A 14 -30.73 -10.12 -12.67
N GLU A 15 -29.57 -10.40 -12.06
CA GLU A 15 -29.32 -10.24 -10.63
C GLU A 15 -29.48 -8.79 -10.18
N PHE A 16 -28.90 -7.84 -10.93
CA PHE A 16 -28.96 -6.42 -10.60
C PHE A 16 -30.39 -5.88 -10.74
N LEU A 17 -31.12 -6.30 -11.77
CA LEU A 17 -32.51 -5.89 -12.00
C LEU A 17 -33.43 -6.36 -10.86
N VAL A 18 -33.27 -7.59 -10.40
CA VAL A 18 -34.02 -8.14 -9.27
C VAL A 18 -33.65 -7.44 -7.97
N GLU A 19 -32.37 -7.16 -7.72
CA GLU A 19 -31.91 -6.44 -6.53
C GLU A 19 -32.45 -5.00 -6.49
N GLN A 20 -32.34 -4.26 -7.59
CA GLN A 20 -32.84 -2.88 -7.67
C GLN A 20 -34.35 -2.81 -7.47
N TYR A 21 -35.10 -3.77 -8.03
CA TYR A 21 -36.55 -3.82 -7.87
C TYR A 21 -37.02 -4.28 -6.48
N THR A 22 -36.25 -5.11 -5.77
CA THR A 22 -36.65 -5.66 -4.46
C THR A 22 -36.13 -4.87 -3.27
N ARG A 23 -34.86 -4.44 -3.29
CA ARG A 23 -34.21 -3.74 -2.17
C ARG A 23 -34.36 -2.23 -2.24
N ASN A 24 -34.31 -1.65 -3.44
CA ASN A 24 -34.21 -0.20 -3.62
C ASN A 24 -35.48 0.43 -4.19
N ARG A 25 -36.61 -0.28 -4.13
CA ARG A 25 -37.90 0.16 -4.71
C ARG A 25 -38.39 1.51 -4.19
N GLU A 26 -38.00 1.89 -2.98
CA GLU A 26 -38.45 3.14 -2.32
C GLU A 26 -37.70 4.37 -2.85
N GLU A 27 -36.60 4.16 -3.58
CA GLU A 27 -35.76 5.23 -4.15
C GLU A 27 -36.13 5.57 -5.60
N TYR A 28 -37.02 4.79 -6.23
CA TYR A 28 -37.38 4.93 -7.64
C TYR A 28 -38.75 5.57 -7.85
N THR A 29 -38.90 6.24 -8.99
CA THR A 29 -40.20 6.80 -9.43
C THR A 29 -41.13 5.70 -9.92
N ASP A 30 -42.45 5.94 -9.85
CA ASP A 30 -43.46 4.99 -10.33
C ASP A 30 -43.26 4.58 -11.80
N GLU A 31 -42.76 5.48 -12.64
CA GLU A 31 -42.44 5.21 -14.06
C GLU A 31 -41.25 4.23 -14.20
N ALA A 32 -40.22 4.36 -13.35
CA ALA A 32 -39.07 3.46 -13.34
C ALA A 32 -39.45 2.07 -12.82
N LEU A 33 -40.26 2.01 -11.76
CA LEU A 33 -40.77 0.74 -11.22
C LEU A 33 -41.65 0.00 -12.23
N ALA A 34 -42.48 0.72 -12.97
CA ALA A 34 -43.30 0.13 -14.04
C ALA A 34 -42.44 -0.46 -15.16
N ALA A 35 -41.38 0.23 -15.59
CA ALA A 35 -40.45 -0.25 -16.61
C ALA A 35 -39.65 -1.47 -16.13
N MET A 36 -39.15 -1.47 -14.88
CA MET A 36 -38.44 -2.62 -14.30
C MET A 36 -39.36 -3.85 -14.16
N LYS A 37 -40.62 -3.65 -13.78
CA LYS A 37 -41.61 -4.72 -13.67
C LYS A 37 -41.95 -5.35 -15.04
N GLU A 38 -42.03 -4.52 -16.07
CA GLU A 38 -42.24 -4.96 -17.46
C GLU A 38 -41.04 -5.79 -17.96
N GLU A 39 -39.82 -5.34 -17.66
CA GLU A 39 -38.60 -6.06 -18.02
C GLU A 39 -38.46 -7.40 -17.26
N LEU A 40 -38.74 -7.42 -15.96
CA LEU A 40 -38.76 -8.66 -15.15
C LEU A 40 -39.77 -9.67 -15.69
N ALA A 41 -40.95 -9.21 -16.07
CA ALA A 41 -41.98 -10.06 -16.69
C ALA A 41 -41.55 -10.56 -18.07
N GLY A 42 -40.89 -9.71 -18.87
CA GLY A 42 -40.33 -10.07 -20.17
C GLY A 42 -39.23 -11.14 -20.09
N ARG A 43 -38.46 -11.15 -19.00
CA ARG A 43 -37.39 -12.11 -18.75
C ARG A 43 -37.81 -13.33 -17.93
N HIS A 44 -39.09 -13.45 -17.57
CA HIS A 44 -39.61 -14.50 -16.67
C HIS A 44 -38.89 -14.57 -15.31
N LEU A 45 -38.37 -13.43 -14.83
CA LEU A 45 -37.74 -13.33 -13.53
C LEU A 45 -38.83 -13.10 -12.48
N ASP A 46 -38.94 -14.01 -11.52
CA ASP A 46 -39.94 -13.91 -10.47
C ASP A 46 -39.40 -13.03 -9.33
N PRO A 47 -39.95 -11.82 -9.09
CA PRO A 47 -39.51 -10.94 -8.01
C PRO A 47 -39.89 -11.48 -6.62
N GLN A 48 -40.72 -12.52 -6.53
CA GLN A 48 -41.04 -13.25 -5.30
C GLN A 48 -40.67 -14.73 -5.35
N GLY A 49 -40.05 -15.19 -6.45
CA GLY A 49 -39.45 -16.51 -6.56
C GLY A 49 -38.17 -16.55 -5.73
N PRO A 50 -37.73 -17.74 -5.29
CA PRO A 50 -36.71 -17.86 -4.28
C PRO A 50 -35.52 -17.08 -4.78
N GLY A 51 -35.19 -15.97 -4.10
CA GLY A 51 -33.86 -15.38 -4.28
C GLY A 51 -32.93 -16.56 -4.22
N GLU A 52 -32.17 -16.80 -5.29
CA GLU A 52 -31.13 -17.80 -5.26
C GLU A 52 -30.44 -17.55 -3.93
N PRO A 53 -30.52 -18.49 -2.97
CA PRO A 53 -29.73 -18.35 -1.78
C PRO A 53 -28.34 -18.31 -2.36
N GLY A 54 -27.72 -17.13 -2.31
CA GLY A 54 -26.32 -16.97 -2.66
C GLY A 54 -25.63 -18.19 -2.08
N GLN A 55 -24.94 -18.92 -2.98
CA GLN A 55 -24.27 -20.20 -2.73
C GLN A 55 -24.33 -20.58 -1.26
N PRO A 56 -25.01 -21.66 -0.83
CA PRO A 56 -25.16 -21.96 0.59
C PRO A 56 -23.83 -21.71 1.26
N GLU A 57 -23.72 -20.59 1.99
CA GLU A 57 -22.50 -20.22 2.68
C GLU A 57 -22.18 -21.47 3.47
N ALA A 58 -21.06 -22.10 3.11
CA ALA A 58 -20.68 -23.40 3.63
C ALA A 58 -21.00 -23.38 5.12
N PRO A 59 -21.89 -24.29 5.58
CA PRO A 59 -22.78 -24.08 6.72
C PRO A 59 -22.02 -23.34 7.79
N ALA A 60 -22.32 -22.03 7.97
CA ALA A 60 -21.50 -21.07 8.71
C ALA A 60 -20.82 -21.79 9.86
N ARG A 61 -19.57 -22.22 9.61
CA ARG A 61 -18.91 -23.20 10.48
C ARG A 61 -18.86 -22.45 11.79
N ARG A 62 -19.54 -22.96 12.83
CA ARG A 62 -19.55 -22.29 14.15
C ARG A 62 -18.16 -22.48 14.73
N LEU A 63 -17.21 -21.68 14.24
CA LEU A 63 -15.84 -21.67 14.66
C LEU A 63 -15.85 -21.23 16.12
N SER A 64 -15.50 -22.16 16.99
CA SER A 64 -15.37 -21.92 18.41
C SER A 64 -13.95 -21.47 18.69
N ARG A 65 -13.71 -20.78 19.82
CA ARG A 65 -12.34 -20.34 20.18
C ARG A 65 -11.35 -21.52 20.24
N GLU A 66 -11.83 -22.72 20.53
CA GLU A 66 -11.05 -23.97 20.56
C GLU A 66 -10.50 -24.40 19.19
N ASP A 67 -11.06 -23.88 18.09
CA ASP A 67 -10.61 -24.14 16.72
C ASP A 67 -9.44 -23.25 16.31
N PHE A 68 -9.10 -22.24 17.12
CA PHE A 68 -7.99 -21.33 16.87
C PHE A 68 -6.78 -21.68 17.74
N VAL A 69 -5.59 -21.39 17.22
CA VAL A 69 -4.32 -21.56 17.92
C VAL A 69 -3.65 -20.20 18.02
N PRO A 70 -3.08 -19.84 19.18
CA PRO A 70 -2.27 -18.64 19.29
C PRO A 70 -1.07 -18.73 18.34
N PHE A 71 -0.78 -17.62 17.68
CA PHE A 71 0.46 -17.45 16.95
C PHE A 71 1.65 -17.45 17.93
N GLU A 72 2.81 -17.89 17.46
CA GLU A 72 3.96 -18.23 18.34
C GLU A 72 4.54 -17.05 19.11
N HIS A 73 4.33 -15.83 18.64
CA HIS A 73 4.85 -14.62 19.26
C HIS A 73 3.85 -13.48 19.18
N ASP A 74 4.05 -12.51 20.05
CA ASP A 74 3.23 -11.33 20.14
C ASP A 74 3.64 -10.26 19.13
N PHE A 75 2.69 -9.38 18.83
CA PHE A 75 2.83 -8.25 17.93
C PHE A 75 2.80 -6.95 18.73
N SER A 76 3.56 -5.94 18.28
CA SER A 76 3.34 -4.56 18.71
C SER A 76 1.99 -4.06 18.18
N HIS A 77 1.46 -2.96 18.73
CA HIS A 77 0.21 -2.39 18.24
C HIS A 77 0.26 -2.05 16.74
N VAL A 78 1.39 -1.52 16.26
CA VAL A 78 1.56 -1.12 14.85
C VAL A 78 1.70 -2.36 13.96
N ASP A 79 2.52 -3.33 14.37
CA ASP A 79 2.71 -4.59 13.64
C ASP A 79 1.42 -5.41 13.58
N LEU A 80 0.59 -5.34 14.63
CA LEU A 80 -0.71 -5.99 14.69
C LEU A 80 -1.65 -5.46 13.59
N LEU A 81 -1.74 -4.15 13.40
CA LEU A 81 -2.62 -3.56 12.38
C LEU A 81 -2.24 -4.03 10.97
N LEU A 82 -0.94 -4.10 10.69
CA LEU A 82 -0.43 -4.62 9.42
C LEU A 82 -0.72 -6.11 9.28
N ALA A 83 -0.45 -6.91 10.32
CA ALA A 83 -0.73 -8.34 10.32
C ALA A 83 -2.23 -8.63 10.11
N GLN A 84 -3.13 -7.84 10.70
CA GLN A 84 -4.57 -7.95 10.47
C GLN A 84 -4.94 -7.68 9.02
N THR A 85 -4.32 -6.66 8.41
CA THR A 85 -4.58 -6.29 7.01
C THR A 85 -4.18 -7.41 6.08
N VAL A 86 -2.95 -7.90 6.24
CA VAL A 86 -2.40 -9.04 5.50
C VAL A 86 -3.28 -10.29 5.65
N LEU A 87 -3.67 -10.65 6.88
CA LEU A 87 -4.52 -11.83 7.09
C LEU A 87 -5.93 -11.68 6.48
N ARG A 88 -6.50 -10.47 6.47
CA ARG A 88 -7.80 -10.18 5.83
C ARG A 88 -7.71 -10.28 4.31
N GLU A 89 -6.67 -9.71 3.71
CA GLU A 89 -6.45 -9.77 2.26
C GLU A 89 -6.37 -11.22 1.77
N HIS A 90 -5.71 -12.09 2.55
CA HIS A 90 -5.59 -13.52 2.25
C HIS A 90 -6.77 -14.38 2.74
N HIS A 91 -7.83 -13.76 3.26
CA HIS A 91 -9.06 -14.40 3.74
C HIS A 91 -8.80 -15.48 4.82
N ILE A 92 -7.83 -15.21 5.69
CA ILE A 92 -7.46 -16.11 6.79
C ILE A 92 -8.30 -15.73 8.02
N PRO A 93 -9.10 -16.64 8.60
CA PRO A 93 -9.86 -16.35 9.81
C PRO A 93 -8.93 -16.21 11.02
N PHE A 94 -9.03 -15.07 11.72
CA PHE A 94 -8.29 -14.81 12.95
C PHE A 94 -9.12 -14.02 13.97
N TYR A 95 -8.68 -14.03 15.23
CA TYR A 95 -9.06 -13.03 16.22
C TYR A 95 -7.82 -12.57 16.98
N VAL A 96 -7.91 -11.43 17.66
CA VAL A 96 -6.81 -10.89 18.48
C VAL A 96 -7.21 -10.95 19.93
N ASP A 97 -6.33 -11.49 20.76
CA ASP A 97 -6.48 -11.38 22.21
C ASP A 97 -5.80 -10.09 22.68
N ILE A 98 -6.59 -9.20 23.27
CA ILE A 98 -6.10 -7.94 23.81
C ILE A 98 -5.87 -8.20 25.30
N PRO A 99 -4.63 -8.09 25.82
CA PRO A 99 -4.42 -8.22 27.25
C PRO A 99 -5.29 -7.20 27.97
N MET A 100 -6.19 -7.65 28.84
CA MET A 100 -7.07 -6.76 29.59
C MET A 100 -6.22 -5.84 30.48
N THR A 101 -5.97 -4.61 30.02
CA THR A 101 -5.43 -3.57 30.87
C THR A 101 -6.53 -3.15 31.84
N SER A 102 -6.24 -3.27 33.13
CA SER A 102 -7.13 -2.79 34.19
C SER A 102 -7.51 -1.34 33.91
N SER A 103 -8.82 -1.07 33.91
CA SER A 103 -9.49 0.24 33.87
C SER A 103 -8.73 1.37 34.60
N VAL A 104 -7.73 1.96 33.96
CA VAL A 104 -7.13 3.26 34.32
C VAL A 104 -6.66 3.90 33.01
N LEU A 105 -7.06 5.15 32.80
CA LEU A 105 -6.75 5.99 31.63
C LEU A 105 -5.28 5.82 31.17
N PRO A 106 -5.03 5.64 29.84
CA PRO A 106 -3.67 5.44 29.35
C PRO A 106 -2.89 6.75 29.40
N LEU A 107 -2.03 6.90 30.41
CA LEU A 107 -0.93 7.86 30.42
C LEU A 107 0.24 7.22 29.66
N GLU A 108 0.44 7.60 28.39
CA GLU A 108 1.69 7.61 27.59
C GLU A 108 2.76 6.50 27.76
N THR A 109 2.45 5.33 28.36
CA THR A 109 3.44 4.26 28.63
C THR A 109 3.05 2.87 28.13
N SER A 110 2.02 2.76 27.29
CA SER A 110 1.60 1.49 26.65
C SER A 110 2.44 1.10 25.42
N MET A 111 3.77 1.31 25.44
CA MET A 111 4.66 0.85 24.35
C MET A 111 4.96 -0.67 24.41
N SER A 112 4.38 -1.39 25.38
CA SER A 112 4.68 -2.80 25.67
C SER A 112 3.45 -3.69 25.73
N GLU A 113 2.30 -3.27 25.19
CA GLU A 113 1.15 -4.15 25.04
C GLU A 113 1.43 -5.14 23.92
N GLN A 114 1.81 -6.35 24.29
CA GLN A 114 2.04 -7.49 23.41
C GLN A 114 0.68 -8.12 23.06
N TYR A 115 0.30 -8.09 21.79
CA TYR A 115 -0.97 -8.63 21.30
C TYR A 115 -0.76 -10.00 20.66
N THR A 116 -1.59 -10.98 21.03
CA THR A 116 -1.51 -12.33 20.47
C THR A 116 -2.61 -12.55 19.43
N ILE A 117 -2.21 -12.79 18.18
CA ILE A 117 -3.14 -13.19 17.12
C ILE A 117 -3.46 -14.69 17.27
N HIS A 118 -4.71 -15.07 17.11
CA HIS A 118 -5.15 -16.45 17.10
C HIS A 118 -5.71 -16.78 15.72
N VAL A 119 -5.18 -17.82 15.09
CA VAL A 119 -5.53 -18.23 13.72
C VAL A 119 -6.18 -19.61 13.72
N LEU A 120 -7.11 -19.84 12.81
CA LEU A 120 -7.76 -21.14 12.65
C LEU A 120 -6.72 -22.25 12.40
N LYS A 121 -6.81 -23.37 13.14
CA LYS A 121 -5.88 -24.52 13.05
C LYS A 121 -5.59 -24.96 11.62
N GLU A 122 -6.63 -25.01 10.79
CA GLU A 122 -6.57 -25.48 9.41
C GLU A 122 -5.81 -24.53 8.48
N ARG A 123 -5.62 -23.26 8.88
CA ARG A 123 -4.97 -22.20 8.09
C ARG A 123 -3.71 -21.66 8.77
N LEU A 124 -3.19 -22.37 9.78
CA LEU A 124 -2.01 -21.94 10.53
C LEU A 124 -0.76 -21.86 9.63
N GLU A 125 -0.53 -22.87 8.79
CA GLU A 125 0.62 -22.87 7.87
C GLU A 125 0.52 -21.77 6.81
N ASP A 126 -0.68 -21.55 6.26
CA ASP A 126 -0.93 -20.45 5.32
C ASP A 126 -0.66 -19.09 5.99
N ALA A 127 -1.10 -18.92 7.24
CA ALA A 127 -0.85 -17.70 7.99
C ALA A 127 0.65 -17.51 8.30
N ARG A 128 1.37 -18.59 8.62
CA ARG A 128 2.84 -18.53 8.79
C ARG A 128 3.55 -18.15 7.51
N GLN A 129 3.12 -18.69 6.37
CA GLN A 129 3.70 -18.34 5.08
C GLN A 129 3.48 -16.86 4.77
N VAL A 130 2.22 -16.41 4.81
CA VAL A 130 1.85 -15.04 4.44
C VAL A 130 2.44 -14.03 5.43
N LEU A 131 2.36 -14.26 6.73
CA LEU A 131 3.00 -13.36 7.70
C LEU A 131 4.53 -13.46 7.62
N GLY A 132 5.09 -14.64 7.32
CA GLY A 132 6.52 -14.82 7.10
C GLY A 132 7.04 -14.08 5.86
N GLU A 133 6.19 -13.68 4.92
CA GLU A 133 6.55 -12.81 3.80
C GLU A 133 6.80 -11.38 4.27
N HIS A 134 6.02 -10.89 5.24
CA HIS A 134 6.03 -9.49 5.69
C HIS A 134 6.73 -9.25 7.04
N PHE A 135 6.95 -10.29 7.84
CA PHE A 135 7.48 -10.21 9.20
C PHE A 135 8.69 -11.14 9.39
N THR A 136 9.60 -10.73 10.26
CA THR A 136 10.70 -11.54 10.81
C THR A 136 10.42 -11.89 12.26
N HIS A 137 10.71 -13.14 12.60
CA HIS A 137 10.62 -13.64 13.97
C HIS A 137 11.87 -13.20 14.75
N THR A 138 11.66 -12.51 15.87
CA THR A 138 12.71 -12.15 16.83
C THR A 138 12.40 -12.75 18.19
N GLU A 139 13.39 -12.86 19.09
CA GLU A 139 13.17 -13.36 20.46
C GLU A 139 12.10 -12.56 21.24
N SER A 140 11.81 -11.33 20.82
CA SER A 140 10.86 -10.41 21.45
C SER A 140 9.49 -10.28 20.77
N GLY A 141 9.25 -10.95 19.63
CA GLY A 141 8.01 -10.77 18.87
C GLY A 141 8.18 -10.89 17.35
N TYR A 142 7.06 -10.76 16.63
CA TYR A 142 7.08 -10.46 15.20
C TYR A 142 7.42 -8.98 15.00
N ARG A 143 8.44 -8.72 14.19
CA ARG A 143 8.76 -7.38 13.71
C ARG A 143 8.58 -7.37 12.20
N ARG A 144 7.96 -6.32 11.65
CA ARG A 144 7.92 -6.13 10.20
C ARG A 144 9.33 -6.32 9.62
N LYS A 145 9.45 -7.04 8.50
CA LYS A 145 10.73 -7.11 7.80
C LYS A 145 11.18 -5.69 7.51
N ASP A 146 12.42 -5.37 7.89
CA ASP A 146 13.08 -4.20 7.36
C ASP A 146 13.17 -4.43 5.86
N LEU A 147 12.38 -3.66 5.09
CA LEU A 147 12.49 -3.62 3.64
C LEU A 147 13.95 -3.27 3.34
N GLY A 148 14.62 -4.07 2.50
CA GLY A 148 15.98 -3.74 2.08
C GLY A 148 15.99 -2.36 1.43
N THR A 149 17.13 -1.67 1.38
CA THR A 149 17.16 -0.31 0.84
C THR A 149 16.60 -0.23 -0.59
N LYS A 150 16.81 -1.26 -1.40
CA LYS A 150 16.16 -1.40 -2.73
C LYS A 150 14.64 -1.50 -2.65
N ASP A 151 14.11 -2.29 -1.71
CA ASP A 151 12.66 -2.38 -1.47
C ASP A 151 12.08 -1.03 -1.03
N GLN A 152 12.79 -0.32 -0.15
CA GLN A 152 12.40 1.01 0.30
C GLN A 152 12.38 2.00 -0.86
N LEU A 153 13.43 2.01 -1.69
CA LEU A 153 13.49 2.80 -2.92
C LEU A 153 12.31 2.47 -3.83
N ARG A 154 12.02 1.19 -4.10
CA ARG A 154 10.87 0.77 -4.91
C ARG A 154 9.54 1.29 -4.39
N SER A 155 9.37 1.24 -3.06
CA SER A 155 8.13 1.67 -2.41
C SER A 155 8.03 3.18 -2.21
N PHE A 156 9.12 3.93 -2.44
CA PHE A 156 9.15 5.37 -2.21
C PHE A 156 8.29 6.10 -3.24
N ASN A 157 7.26 6.80 -2.78
CA ASN A 157 6.33 7.52 -3.65
C ASN A 157 6.55 9.03 -3.54
N PHE A 158 7.12 9.64 -4.59
CA PHE A 158 7.36 11.08 -4.64
C PHE A 158 6.06 11.92 -4.57
N HIS A 159 4.90 11.38 -4.94
CA HIS A 159 3.63 12.08 -4.82
C HIS A 159 3.15 12.24 -3.36
N GLU A 160 3.59 11.36 -2.47
CA GLU A 160 3.18 11.37 -1.05
C GLU A 160 4.12 12.23 -0.20
N VAL A 161 5.22 12.69 -0.78
CA VAL A 161 6.17 13.58 -0.14
C VAL A 161 5.59 15.00 -0.10
N VAL A 162 5.02 15.38 1.04
CA VAL A 162 4.43 16.71 1.23
C VAL A 162 5.50 17.66 1.78
N PHE A 163 6.21 18.34 0.88
CA PHE A 163 7.03 19.51 1.21
C PHE A 163 6.44 20.77 0.60
N THR A 164 6.53 21.87 1.31
CA THR A 164 6.31 23.22 0.76
C THR A 164 7.48 23.63 -0.12
N GLU A 165 7.27 24.58 -1.04
CA GLU A 165 8.36 25.12 -1.88
C GLU A 165 9.53 25.64 -1.02
N LYS A 166 9.21 26.30 0.09
CA LYS A 166 10.21 26.80 1.04
C LYS A 166 11.03 25.66 1.66
N GLU A 167 10.39 24.54 1.99
CA GLU A 167 11.08 23.36 2.51
C GLU A 167 11.96 22.70 1.45
N LEU A 168 11.56 22.70 0.18
CA LEU A 168 12.40 22.13 -0.89
C LEU A 168 13.70 22.92 -1.09
N GLU A 169 13.65 24.24 -0.88
CA GLU A 169 14.81 25.13 -0.96
C GLU A 169 15.68 25.14 0.31
N GLU A 170 15.33 24.38 1.35
CA GLU A 170 16.12 24.35 2.58
C GLU A 170 17.48 23.68 2.35
N PRO A 171 18.59 24.33 2.74
CA PRO A 171 19.90 23.72 2.67
C PRO A 171 19.99 22.55 3.65
N VAL A 172 20.56 21.45 3.19
CA VAL A 172 20.75 20.23 3.96
C VAL A 172 22.24 20.05 4.27
N ASP A 173 22.55 19.73 5.53
CA ASP A 173 23.91 19.40 5.95
C ASP A 173 24.22 17.93 5.63
N VAL A 174 24.29 17.63 4.33
CA VAL A 174 24.62 16.30 3.81
C VAL A 174 25.90 16.42 2.99
N SER A 175 26.87 15.56 3.30
CA SER A 175 28.12 15.48 2.55
C SER A 175 28.31 14.09 1.97
N PHE A 176 28.54 14.05 0.67
CA PHE A 176 28.94 12.83 -0.03
C PHE A 176 30.46 12.80 -0.19
N SER A 177 31.04 11.62 -0.01
CA SER A 177 32.44 11.33 -0.34
C SER A 177 32.70 11.54 -1.84
N ALA A 178 33.97 11.73 -2.21
CA ALA A 178 34.35 11.91 -3.61
C ALA A 178 33.94 10.71 -4.49
N ASN A 179 33.94 9.50 -3.94
CA ASN A 179 33.50 8.32 -4.67
C ASN A 179 31.99 8.29 -4.87
N GLU A 180 31.20 8.59 -3.83
CA GLU A 180 29.74 8.69 -3.92
C GLU A 180 29.33 9.76 -4.92
N LYS A 181 29.92 10.97 -4.85
CA LYS A 181 29.70 12.05 -5.82
C LYS A 181 29.91 11.59 -7.25
N ARG A 182 31.04 10.92 -7.51
CA ARG A 182 31.36 10.37 -8.84
C ARG A 182 30.34 9.35 -9.32
N LEU A 183 29.86 8.47 -8.43
CA LEU A 183 28.86 7.46 -8.76
C LEU A 183 27.49 8.10 -9.01
N ILE A 184 27.04 9.02 -8.15
CA ILE A 184 25.79 9.75 -8.32
C ILE A 184 25.81 10.49 -9.67
N LEU A 185 26.87 11.26 -9.95
CA LEU A 185 27.03 11.97 -11.22
C LEU A 185 26.98 11.06 -12.44
N LYS A 186 27.60 9.86 -12.37
CA LYS A 186 27.52 8.86 -13.44
C LYS A 186 26.06 8.48 -13.77
N TYR A 187 25.24 8.28 -12.74
CA TYR A 187 23.84 7.88 -12.92
C TYR A 187 22.92 9.07 -13.25
N VAL A 188 23.23 10.27 -12.76
CA VAL A 188 22.58 11.52 -13.20
C VAL A 188 22.81 11.75 -14.69
N ASP A 189 24.07 11.72 -15.14
CA ASP A 189 24.42 11.89 -16.56
C ASP A 189 23.76 10.81 -17.43
N ARG A 190 23.65 9.58 -16.90
CA ARG A 190 22.93 8.50 -17.58
C ARG A 190 21.43 8.81 -17.70
N LEU A 191 20.77 9.21 -16.61
CA LEU A 191 19.33 9.52 -16.61
C LEU A 191 19.01 10.65 -17.58
N VAL A 192 19.81 11.72 -17.58
CA VAL A 192 19.65 12.83 -18.54
C VAL A 192 19.75 12.36 -19.98
N ALA A 193 20.64 11.41 -20.28
CA ALA A 193 20.80 10.88 -21.64
C ALA A 193 19.68 9.93 -22.08
N GLU A 194 18.94 9.31 -21.14
CA GLU A 194 17.94 8.29 -21.45
C GLU A 194 16.55 8.55 -20.86
N ALA A 195 16.28 9.77 -20.39
CA ALA A 195 15.05 10.16 -19.71
C ALA A 195 13.78 9.72 -20.46
N ASP A 196 13.66 10.08 -21.74
CA ASP A 196 12.52 9.70 -22.59
C ASP A 196 12.28 8.18 -22.61
N ASN A 197 13.36 7.39 -22.66
CA ASN A 197 13.27 5.93 -22.67
C ASN A 197 12.87 5.38 -21.30
N VAL A 198 13.34 6.00 -20.22
CA VAL A 198 13.00 5.61 -18.84
C VAL A 198 11.53 5.88 -18.58
N GLU A 199 11.03 7.06 -18.92
CA GLU A 199 9.62 7.42 -18.76
C GLU A 199 8.71 6.48 -19.55
N GLN A 200 9.07 6.20 -20.81
CA GLN A 200 8.31 5.27 -21.65
C GLN A 200 8.30 3.85 -21.09
N LYS A 201 9.43 3.36 -20.56
CA LYS A 201 9.52 2.00 -19.99
C LYS A 201 8.75 1.87 -18.68
N ARG A 202 8.72 2.92 -17.86
CA ARG A 202 8.09 2.91 -16.53
C ARG A 202 6.63 3.34 -16.55
N ASP A 203 6.15 3.89 -17.68
CA ASP A 203 4.82 4.49 -17.81
C ASP A 203 4.57 5.55 -16.70
N SER A 204 5.61 6.31 -16.38
CA SER A 204 5.63 7.32 -15.31
C SER A 204 6.58 8.45 -15.66
N VAL A 205 6.24 9.66 -15.23
CA VAL A 205 7.05 10.87 -15.40
C VAL A 205 8.12 10.94 -14.32
N LEU A 206 9.27 11.54 -14.65
CA LEU A 206 10.31 11.89 -13.68
C LEU A 206 9.94 13.20 -12.97
N PHE A 207 9.87 13.18 -11.65
CA PHE A 207 9.41 14.29 -10.80
C PHE A 207 10.42 15.42 -10.67
N TYR A 208 11.69 15.09 -10.52
CA TYR A 208 12.78 16.01 -10.22
C TYR A 208 13.78 16.08 -11.38
N TYR A 209 13.34 15.74 -12.59
CA TYR A 209 14.17 15.82 -13.79
C TYR A 209 14.78 17.22 -13.99
N ASP A 210 13.99 18.27 -13.75
CA ASP A 210 14.43 19.66 -13.89
C ASP A 210 15.54 20.03 -12.89
N ASN A 211 15.64 19.34 -11.76
CA ASN A 211 16.68 19.57 -10.75
C ASN A 211 17.99 18.81 -11.04
N LEU A 212 18.04 17.92 -12.04
CA LEU A 212 19.24 17.11 -12.30
C LEU A 212 20.46 17.95 -12.75
N GLU A 213 20.23 19.08 -13.43
CA GLU A 213 21.31 20.00 -13.80
C GLU A 213 21.87 20.72 -12.57
N GLU A 214 21.00 21.15 -11.65
CA GLU A 214 21.39 21.77 -10.37
C GLU A 214 22.18 20.80 -9.49
N VAL A 215 21.71 19.56 -9.38
CA VAL A 215 22.41 18.47 -8.68
C VAL A 215 23.81 18.26 -9.28
N ARG A 216 23.92 18.26 -10.61
CA ARG A 216 25.19 18.07 -11.30
C ARG A 216 26.18 19.17 -10.96
N ASP A 217 25.73 20.42 -10.97
CA ASP A 217 26.54 21.59 -10.62
C ASP A 217 26.94 21.58 -9.14
N ALA A 218 26.00 21.28 -8.24
CA ALA A 218 26.22 21.20 -6.80
C ALA A 218 27.25 20.11 -6.42
N LEU A 219 27.21 18.96 -7.09
CA LEU A 219 28.13 17.85 -6.81
C LEU A 219 29.50 18.00 -7.49
N SER A 220 29.58 18.74 -8.60
CA SER A 220 30.83 18.96 -9.37
C SER A 220 31.65 20.16 -8.88
N GLY A 221 31.01 21.10 -8.18
CA GLY A 221 31.63 22.34 -7.72
C GLY A 221 32.70 22.18 -6.64
N PRO A 222 33.65 23.14 -6.52
CA PRO A 222 34.63 23.16 -5.43
C PRO A 222 34.00 23.40 -4.06
N GLU A 223 32.82 24.03 -4.01
CA GLU A 223 31.96 24.19 -2.82
C GLU A 223 30.85 23.14 -2.82
N SER A 224 31.23 21.86 -2.90
CA SER A 224 30.28 20.73 -3.02
C SER A 224 29.56 20.38 -1.71
N GLY A 225 28.94 21.39 -1.09
CA GLY A 225 28.36 21.35 0.24
C GLY A 225 27.05 22.13 0.46
N ASN A 226 26.48 22.78 -0.56
CA ASN A 226 25.16 23.40 -0.45
C ASN A 226 24.15 22.61 -1.27
N LEU A 227 23.88 21.38 -0.84
CA LEU A 227 22.72 20.67 -1.35
C LEU A 227 21.48 21.23 -0.67
N ILE A 228 20.39 21.30 -1.40
CA ILE A 228 19.05 21.58 -0.87
C ILE A 228 18.22 20.30 -0.86
N ARG A 229 17.06 20.35 -0.21
CA ARG A 229 16.20 19.16 -0.08
C ARG A 229 15.72 18.63 -1.43
N SER A 230 15.42 19.49 -2.41
CA SER A 230 15.08 19.05 -3.77
C SER A 230 16.22 18.28 -4.44
N ASP A 231 17.49 18.63 -4.17
CA ASP A 231 18.63 17.89 -4.70
C ASP A 231 18.66 16.45 -4.17
N LEU A 232 18.36 16.26 -2.88
CA LEU A 232 18.30 14.92 -2.29
C LEU A 232 17.17 14.08 -2.89
N LEU A 233 16.02 14.69 -3.18
CA LEU A 233 14.89 14.01 -3.82
C LEU A 233 15.22 13.64 -5.27
N ALA A 234 15.88 14.54 -6.00
CA ALA A 234 16.38 14.27 -7.35
C ALA A 234 17.40 13.13 -7.37
N ILE A 235 18.36 13.12 -6.43
CA ILE A 235 19.31 12.02 -6.28
C ILE A 235 18.56 10.72 -5.95
N LEU A 236 17.58 10.76 -5.04
CA LEU A 236 16.80 9.60 -4.67
C LEU A 236 15.99 9.03 -5.84
N GLU A 237 15.45 9.89 -6.70
CA GLU A 237 14.74 9.49 -7.92
C GLU A 237 15.67 8.77 -8.90
N VAL A 238 16.87 9.31 -9.12
CA VAL A 238 17.90 8.64 -9.92
C VAL A 238 18.21 7.25 -9.34
N LEU A 239 18.42 7.14 -8.02
CA LEU A 239 18.70 5.86 -7.39
C LEU A 239 17.53 4.88 -7.51
N GLN A 240 16.29 5.37 -7.40
CA GLN A 240 15.10 4.54 -7.61
C GLN A 240 15.00 4.01 -9.03
N VAL A 241 15.30 4.83 -10.05
CA VAL A 241 15.28 4.41 -11.46
C VAL A 241 16.20 3.21 -11.70
N TYR A 242 17.39 3.21 -11.08
CA TYR A 242 18.46 2.26 -11.37
C TYR A 242 18.67 1.17 -10.32
N CYS A 243 17.90 1.15 -9.23
CA CYS A 243 18.13 0.20 -8.13
C CYS A 243 18.01 -1.28 -8.55
N GLU A 244 17.32 -1.56 -9.65
CA GLU A 244 17.14 -2.89 -10.25
C GLU A 244 18.24 -3.28 -11.26
N ASP A 245 19.17 -2.38 -11.59
CA ASP A 245 20.27 -2.72 -12.49
C ASP A 245 21.17 -3.78 -11.82
N ASP A 246 21.55 -4.82 -12.57
CA ASP A 246 22.41 -5.91 -12.10
C ASP A 246 23.78 -5.41 -11.58
N ASP A 247 24.24 -4.26 -12.06
CA ASP A 247 25.49 -3.60 -11.67
C ASP A 247 25.29 -2.40 -10.73
N PHE A 248 24.13 -2.29 -10.07
CA PHE A 248 23.86 -1.24 -9.09
C PHE A 248 24.88 -1.29 -7.92
N PRO A 249 25.74 -0.26 -7.73
CA PRO A 249 26.82 -0.29 -6.74
C PRO A 249 26.29 -0.32 -5.30
N GLN A 250 26.94 -1.09 -4.44
CA GLN A 250 26.62 -1.14 -3.01
C GLN A 250 26.77 0.23 -2.34
N GLU A 251 27.74 1.05 -2.78
CA GLU A 251 27.91 2.41 -2.28
C GLU A 251 26.69 3.30 -2.57
N LEU A 252 26.01 3.10 -3.71
CA LEU A 252 24.79 3.84 -4.01
C LEU A 252 23.60 3.33 -3.19
N GLU A 253 23.60 2.06 -2.80
CA GLU A 253 22.64 1.52 -1.84
C GLU A 253 22.84 2.17 -0.45
N SER A 254 24.08 2.32 0.02
CA SER A 254 24.36 3.04 1.27
C SER A 254 23.98 4.52 1.19
N VAL A 255 24.19 5.18 0.04
CA VAL A 255 23.72 6.55 -0.18
C VAL A 255 22.20 6.63 -0.10
N ALA A 256 21.48 5.74 -0.77
CA ALA A 256 20.02 5.69 -0.73
C ALA A 256 19.49 5.50 0.70
N GLU A 257 20.09 4.57 1.46
CA GLU A 257 19.74 4.33 2.86
C GLU A 257 19.93 5.60 3.70
N GLY A 258 21.05 6.30 3.51
CA GLY A 258 21.35 7.55 4.19
C GLY A 258 20.32 8.65 3.90
N ILE A 259 19.96 8.82 2.63
CA ILE A 259 18.96 9.81 2.21
C ILE A 259 17.57 9.45 2.74
N LEU A 260 17.12 8.21 2.56
CA LEU A 260 15.82 7.75 3.04
C LEU A 260 15.69 7.91 4.56
N ARG A 261 16.73 7.56 5.31
CA ARG A 261 16.77 7.74 6.76
C ARG A 261 16.73 9.21 7.16
N PHE A 262 17.45 10.07 6.45
CA PHE A 262 17.44 11.52 6.69
C PHE A 262 16.03 12.09 6.47
N LEU A 263 15.39 11.76 5.35
CA LEU A 263 14.03 12.22 5.03
C LEU A 263 12.97 11.68 6.00
N SER A 264 13.18 10.48 6.56
CA SER A 264 12.24 9.87 7.51
C SER A 264 12.36 10.39 8.94
N GLN A 265 13.43 11.13 9.27
CA GLN A 265 13.69 11.66 10.62
C GLN A 265 13.22 13.11 10.81
N MET A 266 12.75 13.76 9.74
CA MET A 266 12.21 15.12 9.76
C MET A 266 10.70 15.10 9.92
#